data_AF-A0A949ZNG5-F1
#
_entry.id   AF-A0A949ZNG5-F1
#
_cell.length_a   1.000
_cell.length_b   1.000
_cell.length_c   1.000
_cell.angle_alpha   90.00
_cell.angle_beta   90.00
_cell.angle_gamma   90.00
#
_symmetry.space_group_name_H-M   'P 1'
#
loop_
_entity.id
_entity.type
_entity.pdbx_description
1 polymer ?
#
loop_
_entity_poly.entity_id
_entity_poly.type
_entity_poly.pdbx_seq_one_letter_code
_entity_poly.pdbx_strand_id
1 'polypeptide(L)'
;MDSLLATGNAVHRYCRADVLRILKITAQQLAGWQKAGLVAAAETYSFFELLQLKKIRDLRGRHVRPAIIRASLEAMRRQVAGMANPLVEAGTFSAGSRVVFRHRGAALEPLAGQFVMDFSPEQRVVSAKVRAMPAIENVGDMFVQAIGLEDDSTTQADAIHCYERILQLDPRHAAAHINLGTLYYNRQEFAAAELHYRQAIEADSHYALGYFDLGNVLDETGRVQEATQAYQTAISLAPTYADAHYNLALAFEKLRQPRKALRHWRAYIKLDRSSPWSTHAANQIQRILATEPLKVVFRRMAR
;
A
#
# COMPACT_ATOMS: atom_id res chain seq x y z
N MET A 1 -19.44 14.23 5.40
CA MET A 1 -19.09 15.00 6.61
C MET A 1 -18.79 14.06 7.77
N ASP A 2 -17.58 13.67 8.08
CA ASP A 2 -16.36 13.49 7.31
C ASP A 2 -15.45 12.60 8.18
N SER A 3 -14.50 11.97 7.50
CA SER A 3 -13.27 11.38 8.05
C SER A 3 -13.24 9.87 8.26
N LEU A 4 -13.29 9.17 7.11
CA LEU A 4 -12.38 8.06 6.77
C LEU A 4 -10.90 8.44 7.01
N LEU A 5 -10.02 7.41 7.02
CA LEU A 5 -8.55 7.43 7.05
C LEU A 5 -7.90 7.23 8.43
N ALA A 6 -8.09 6.04 8.99
CA ALA A 6 -7.25 5.50 10.05
C ALA A 6 -6.56 4.20 9.59
N THR A 7 -5.58 4.32 8.69
CA THR A 7 -4.42 3.40 8.58
C THR A 7 -3.32 4.12 7.80
N GLY A 8 -2.72 5.12 8.44
CA GLY A 8 -1.59 5.86 7.88
C GLY A 8 -0.30 5.06 7.96
N ASN A 9 0.36 4.94 6.80
CA ASN A 9 1.81 5.02 6.60
C ASN A 9 2.65 4.66 7.84
N ALA A 10 3.14 3.42 7.92
CA ALA A 10 4.06 3.01 8.96
C ALA A 10 5.40 3.74 8.77
N VAL A 11 5.51 4.96 9.30
CA VAL A 11 6.77 5.69 9.42
C VAL A 11 7.73 4.76 10.14
N HIS A 12 8.74 4.23 9.44
CA HIS A 12 9.72 3.34 10.07
C HIS A 12 10.37 4.07 11.25
N ARG A 13 10.03 3.60 12.46
CA ARG A 13 10.52 4.10 13.73
C ARG A 13 11.60 3.15 14.23
N TYR A 14 12.77 3.68 14.56
CA TYR A 14 13.87 2.91 15.15
C TYR A 14 13.71 2.90 16.66
N CYS A 15 13.62 1.71 17.26
CA CYS A 15 13.62 1.62 18.71
C CYS A 15 15.01 1.97 19.27
N ARG A 16 15.09 2.25 20.57
CA ARG A 16 16.37 2.53 21.23
C ARG A 16 17.43 1.44 20.97
N ALA A 17 17.03 0.16 20.96
CA ALA A 17 17.95 -0.94 20.68
C ALA A 17 18.53 -0.89 19.26
N ASP A 18 17.72 -0.52 18.27
CA ASP A 18 18.18 -0.33 16.88
C ASP A 18 19.20 0.79 16.78
N VAL A 19 18.95 1.92 17.44
CA VAL A 19 19.88 3.07 17.43
C VAL A 19 21.25 2.66 17.97
N LEU A 20 21.30 1.98 19.12
CA LEU A 20 22.55 1.53 19.73
C LEU A 20 23.31 0.56 18.82
N ARG A 21 22.59 -0.40 18.23
CA ARG A 21 23.13 -1.42 17.32
C ARG A 21 23.65 -0.82 16.02
N ILE A 22 22.83 -0.03 15.33
CA ILE A 22 23.15 0.55 14.01
C ILE A 22 24.30 1.55 14.13
N LEU A 23 24.26 2.42 15.13
CA LEU A 23 25.27 3.45 15.30
C LEU A 23 26.50 2.97 16.05
N LYS A 24 26.48 1.75 16.62
CA LYS A 24 27.55 1.17 17.44
C LYS A 24 27.93 2.11 18.59
N ILE A 25 26.93 2.59 19.31
CA ILE A 25 27.08 3.48 20.48
C ILE A 25 26.50 2.82 21.73
N THR A 26 26.99 3.20 22.90
CA THR A 26 26.48 2.67 24.17
C THR A 26 25.26 3.43 24.66
N ALA A 27 24.44 2.79 25.49
CA ALA A 27 23.29 3.44 26.14
C ALA A 27 23.71 4.66 26.97
N GLN A 28 24.91 4.62 27.57
CA GLN A 28 25.49 5.73 28.33
C GLN A 28 25.87 6.91 27.43
N GLN A 29 26.44 6.65 26.25
CA GLN A 29 26.74 7.70 25.27
C GLN A 29 25.46 8.41 24.81
N LEU A 30 24.42 7.64 24.46
CA LEU A 30 23.13 8.18 24.05
C LEU A 30 22.47 9.01 25.16
N ALA A 31 22.43 8.47 26.39
CA ALA A 31 21.90 9.18 27.56
C ALA A 31 22.69 10.48 27.85
N GLY A 32 24.01 10.45 27.69
CA GLY A 32 24.86 11.63 27.83
C GLY A 32 24.54 12.71 26.81
N TRP A 33 24.23 12.34 25.56
CA TRP A 33 23.85 13.30 24.51
C TRP A 33 22.44 13.87 24.72
N GLN A 34 21.52 13.06 25.23
CA GLN A 34 20.18 13.49 25.63
C GLN A 34 20.25 14.51 26.77
N LYS A 35 21.03 14.21 27.81
CA LYS A 35 21.27 15.13 28.93
C LYS A 35 21.97 16.42 28.50
N ALA A 36 22.86 16.34 27.50
CA ALA A 36 23.52 17.50 26.92
C ALA A 36 22.62 18.31 25.97
N GLY A 37 21.37 17.89 25.72
CA GLY A 37 20.42 18.60 24.85
C GLY A 37 20.74 18.50 23.35
N LEU A 38 21.53 17.51 22.92
CA LEU A 38 21.88 17.31 21.50
C LEU A 38 20.79 16.58 20.71
N VAL A 39 19.94 15.83 21.40
CA VAL A 39 18.84 15.02 20.85
C VAL A 39 17.78 14.83 21.93
N ALA A 40 16.51 14.76 21.55
CA ALA A 40 15.43 14.54 22.50
C ALA A 40 15.48 13.13 23.12
N ALA A 41 14.91 13.01 24.33
CA ALA A 41 14.59 11.71 24.90
C ALA A 41 13.33 11.16 24.23
N ALA A 42 13.44 10.01 23.58
CA ALA A 42 12.34 9.34 22.90
C ALA A 42 12.50 7.82 22.99
N GLU A 43 11.38 7.10 22.97
CA GLU A 43 11.35 5.63 22.90
C GLU A 43 11.64 5.13 21.49
N THR A 44 11.24 5.92 20.49
CA THR A 44 11.47 5.66 19.08
C THR A 44 12.02 6.89 18.36
N TYR A 45 12.82 6.65 17.33
CA TYR A 45 13.49 7.68 16.55
C TYR A 45 13.10 7.56 15.08
N SER A 46 12.95 8.69 14.40
CA SER A 46 12.82 8.78 12.94
C SER A 46 14.17 8.57 12.24
N PHE A 47 14.13 8.36 10.93
CA PHE A 47 15.33 8.31 10.10
C PHE A 47 16.21 9.57 10.21
N PHE A 48 15.59 10.77 10.24
CA PHE A 48 16.33 12.03 10.36
C PHE A 48 17.02 12.18 11.71
N GLU A 49 16.39 11.72 12.79
CA GLU A 49 17.00 11.69 14.13
C GLU A 49 18.16 10.68 14.19
N LEU A 50 18.04 9.55 13.48
CA LEU A 50 19.14 8.58 13.34
C LEU A 50 20.35 9.19 12.62
N LEU A 51 20.12 9.98 11.55
CA LEU A 51 21.18 10.70 10.84
C LEU A 51 21.84 11.77 11.71
N GLN A 52 21.04 12.50 12.49
CA GLN A 52 21.53 13.47 13.48
C GLN A 52 22.43 12.79 14.52
N LEU A 53 22.00 11.66 15.08
CA LEU A 53 22.77 10.87 16.04
C LEU A 53 24.08 10.33 15.44
N LYS A 54 24.06 9.90 14.17
CA LYS A 54 25.28 9.50 13.44
C LYS A 54 26.28 10.65 13.36
N LYS A 55 25.83 11.86 13.01
CA LYS A 55 26.70 13.04 12.94
C LYS A 55 27.26 13.44 14.31
N ILE A 56 26.44 13.37 15.37
CA ILE A 56 26.91 13.60 16.74
C ILE A 56 27.99 12.58 17.12
N ARG A 57 27.78 11.29 16.82
CA ARG A 57 28.76 10.23 17.06
C ARG A 57 30.09 10.54 16.36
N ASP A 58 30.03 10.92 15.09
CA ASP A 58 31.24 11.18 14.29
C ASP A 58 32.01 12.41 14.81
N LEU A 59 31.32 13.48 15.23
CA LEU A 59 31.93 14.64 15.89
C LEU A 59 32.56 14.27 17.24
N ARG A 60 31.89 13.43 18.03
CA ARG A 60 32.41 12.94 19.32
C ARG A 60 33.64 12.04 19.14
N GLY A 61 33.66 11.23 18.08
CA GLY A 61 34.83 10.42 17.70
C GLY A 61 36.07 11.25 17.36
N ARG A 62 35.87 12.51 16.95
CA ARG A 62 36.94 13.49 16.72
C ARG A 62 37.18 14.42 17.92
N HIS A 63 36.77 13.98 19.12
CA HIS A 63 36.99 14.67 20.39
C HIS A 63 36.28 16.03 20.57
N VAL A 64 35.30 16.38 19.72
CA VAL A 64 34.49 17.59 19.91
C VAL A 64 33.59 17.44 21.14
N ARG A 65 33.61 18.37 22.09
CA ARG A 65 32.83 18.28 23.34
C ARG A 65 31.32 18.49 23.09
N PRO A 66 30.40 17.82 23.80
CA PRO A 66 28.96 18.00 23.62
C PRO A 66 28.48 19.45 23.76
N ALA A 67 29.06 20.20 24.71
CA ALA A 67 28.75 21.62 24.91
C ALA A 67 29.10 22.47 23.68
N ILE A 68 30.23 22.16 23.01
CA ILE A 68 30.64 22.85 21.78
C ILE A 68 29.66 22.52 20.66
N ILE A 69 29.31 21.24 20.47
CA ILE A 69 28.32 20.82 19.46
C ILE A 69 27.01 21.57 19.67
N ARG A 70 26.48 21.60 20.91
CA ARG A 70 25.22 22.29 21.22
C ARG A 70 25.30 23.78 20.90
N ALA A 71 26.33 24.47 21.40
CA ALA A 71 26.50 25.90 21.20
C ALA A 71 26.63 26.24 19.71
N SER A 72 27.33 25.41 18.93
CA SER A 72 27.47 25.61 17.48
C SER A 72 26.14 25.40 16.73
N LEU A 73 25.29 24.47 17.17
CA LEU A 73 23.94 24.30 16.61
C LEU A 73 23.02 25.48 16.91
N GLU A 74 23.05 25.98 18.15
CA GLU A 74 22.31 27.18 18.55
C GLU A 74 22.78 28.42 17.79
N ALA A 75 24.08 28.55 17.54
CA ALA A 75 24.64 29.62 16.74
C ALA A 75 24.17 29.54 15.28
N MET A 76 24.19 28.36 14.65
CA MET A 76 23.69 28.18 13.29
C MET A 76 22.20 28.52 13.14
N ARG A 77 21.36 28.06 14.09
CA ARG A 77 19.92 28.38 14.10
C ARG A 77 19.64 29.88 14.22
N ARG A 78 20.52 30.64 14.89
CA ARG A 78 20.42 32.09 15.01
C ARG A 78 20.95 32.83 13.77
N GLN A 79 22.04 32.35 13.19
CA GLN A 79 22.74 33.01 12.09
C GLN A 79 22.10 32.74 10.71
N VAL A 80 21.42 31.60 10.54
CA VAL A 80 20.77 31.22 9.27
C VAL A 80 19.26 31.16 9.45
N ALA A 81 18.55 32.13 8.87
CA ALA A 81 17.09 32.20 8.93
C ALA A 81 16.45 30.94 8.32
N GLY A 82 15.51 30.34 9.05
CA GLY A 82 14.79 29.13 8.64
C GLY A 82 15.53 27.82 8.91
N MET A 83 16.75 27.85 9.48
CA MET A 83 17.50 26.63 9.78
C MET A 83 17.00 25.97 11.08
N ALA A 84 16.34 24.81 10.96
CA ALA A 84 15.77 24.10 12.12
C ALA A 84 16.73 23.04 12.67
N ASN A 85 17.33 22.23 11.79
CA ASN A 85 18.26 21.17 12.13
C ASN A 85 19.60 21.31 11.35
N PRO A 86 20.56 22.10 11.87
CA PRO A 86 21.84 22.30 11.19
C PRO A 86 22.63 21.02 10.95
N LEU A 87 22.45 19.98 11.77
CA LEU A 87 23.10 18.68 11.54
C LEU A 87 22.52 17.97 10.33
N VAL A 88 21.28 18.20 9.91
CA VAL A 88 20.71 17.53 8.74
C VAL A 88 20.81 18.43 7.50
N GLU A 89 20.56 19.72 7.68
CA GLU A 89 20.42 20.72 6.61
C GLU A 89 21.76 21.31 6.13
N ALA A 90 22.85 21.09 6.87
CA ALA A 90 24.18 21.54 6.49
C ALA A 90 25.22 20.40 6.55
N GLY A 91 26.28 20.52 5.75
CA GLY A 91 27.45 19.66 5.84
C GLY A 91 28.18 19.95 7.15
N THR A 92 28.59 18.93 7.90
CA THR A 92 29.21 19.12 9.21
C THR A 92 30.52 18.38 9.31
N PHE A 93 31.57 19.06 9.71
CA PHE A 93 32.87 18.45 10.00
C PHE A 93 33.52 19.13 11.20
N SER A 94 34.57 18.52 11.73
CA SER A 94 35.36 19.11 12.81
C SER A 94 36.72 19.58 12.31
N ALA A 95 37.14 20.75 12.78
CA ALA A 95 38.49 21.26 12.64
C ALA A 95 39.09 21.35 14.06
N GLY A 96 39.87 20.32 14.44
CA GLY A 96 40.27 20.12 15.83
C GLY A 96 39.05 19.94 16.74
N SER A 97 38.95 20.77 17.79
CA SER A 97 37.86 20.74 18.77
C SER A 97 36.63 21.56 18.37
N ARG A 98 36.64 22.22 17.20
CA ARG A 98 35.57 23.11 16.71
C ARG A 98 34.64 22.39 15.75
N VAL A 99 33.39 22.85 15.65
CA VAL A 99 32.42 22.37 14.67
C VAL A 99 32.32 23.38 13.53
N VAL A 100 32.47 22.89 12.31
CA VAL A 100 32.35 23.71 11.09
C VAL A 100 31.15 23.22 10.29
N PHE A 101 30.33 24.17 9.85
CA PHE A 101 29.15 23.91 9.02
C PHE A 101 29.41 24.41 7.60
N ARG A 102 29.02 23.62 6.61
CA ARG A 102 29.02 23.99 5.20
C ARG A 102 27.58 24.19 4.73
N HIS A 103 27.27 25.39 4.26
CA HIS A 103 25.95 25.75 3.75
C HIS A 103 26.11 26.68 2.54
N ARG A 104 25.44 26.35 1.42
CA ARG A 104 25.52 27.10 0.14
C ARG A 104 26.96 27.35 -0.36
N GLY A 105 27.82 26.34 -0.21
CA GLY A 105 29.22 26.40 -0.70
C GLY A 105 30.22 27.07 0.25
N ALA A 106 29.78 27.80 1.28
CA ALA A 106 30.65 28.39 2.28
C ALA A 106 30.79 27.50 3.52
N ALA A 107 31.98 27.44 4.12
CA ALA A 107 32.23 26.81 5.40
C ALA A 107 32.38 27.86 6.52
N LEU A 108 31.70 27.66 7.64
CA LEU A 108 31.59 28.60 8.75
C LEU A 108 31.81 27.88 10.08
N GLU A 109 32.65 28.47 10.93
CA GLU A 109 32.71 28.16 12.35
C GLU A 109 31.73 29.10 13.08
N PRO A 110 30.59 28.60 13.58
CA PRO A 110 29.47 29.45 13.95
C PRO A 110 29.65 30.16 15.30
N LEU A 111 30.55 29.69 16.17
CA LEU A 111 30.78 30.34 17.46
C LEU A 111 31.59 31.63 17.32
N ALA A 112 32.64 31.62 16.52
CA ALA A 112 33.43 32.81 16.19
C ALA A 112 32.85 33.60 15.02
N GLY A 113 31.89 33.04 14.27
CA GLY A 113 31.34 33.63 13.05
C GLY A 113 32.37 33.72 11.93
N GLN A 114 33.41 32.88 11.96
CA GLN A 114 34.54 32.94 11.04
C GLN A 114 34.31 31.98 9.87
N PHE A 115 34.44 32.50 8.64
CA PHE A 115 34.53 31.65 7.46
C PHE A 115 35.84 30.86 7.51
N VAL A 116 35.74 29.57 7.22
CA VAL A 116 36.87 28.65 7.23
C VAL A 116 37.24 28.35 5.78
N MET A 117 38.48 28.66 5.41
CA MET A 117 39.02 28.18 4.14
C MET A 117 39.29 26.68 4.27
N ASP A 118 38.52 25.91 3.52
CA ASP A 118 38.60 24.46 3.53
C ASP A 118 39.56 23.97 2.45
N PHE A 119 40.77 23.61 2.87
CA PHE A 119 41.80 23.01 2.01
C PHE A 119 41.82 21.49 2.09
N SER A 120 40.81 20.88 2.73
CA SER A 120 40.61 19.44 2.57
C SER A 120 40.49 19.16 1.07
N PRO A 121 41.13 18.12 0.51
CA PRO A 121 40.73 17.68 -0.82
C PRO A 121 39.23 17.54 -0.74
N GLU A 122 38.51 18.18 -1.68
CA GLU A 122 37.10 17.93 -1.84
C GLU A 122 36.96 16.44 -1.63
N GLN A 123 36.21 16.02 -0.61
CA GLN A 123 35.51 14.77 -0.81
C GLN A 123 34.66 15.11 -2.02
N ARG A 124 35.21 14.86 -3.22
CA ARG A 124 34.42 14.50 -4.38
C ARG A 124 33.43 13.57 -3.71
N VAL A 125 32.17 14.02 -3.68
CA VAL A 125 31.09 13.07 -3.68
C VAL A 125 31.55 12.13 -4.78
N VAL A 126 32.01 10.96 -4.39
CA VAL A 126 32.38 9.96 -5.36
C VAL A 126 31.01 9.73 -5.94
N SER A 127 30.75 10.36 -7.09
CA SER A 127 29.86 9.83 -8.08
C SER A 127 30.53 8.56 -8.60
N ALA A 128 30.85 7.63 -7.68
CA ALA A 128 30.41 6.28 -7.86
C ALA A 128 29.00 6.48 -8.39
N LYS A 129 28.69 5.82 -9.50
CA LYS A 129 27.31 5.42 -9.68
C LYS A 129 26.94 4.73 -8.37
N VAL A 130 26.43 5.49 -7.41
CA VAL A 130 25.63 5.02 -6.32
C VAL A 130 24.50 4.49 -7.14
N ARG A 131 24.59 3.19 -7.46
CA ARG A 131 23.46 2.44 -7.95
C ARG A 131 22.39 2.87 -6.97
N ALA A 132 21.38 3.60 -7.48
CA ALA A 132 20.32 4.10 -6.64
C ALA A 132 20.01 2.96 -5.70
N MET A 133 20.12 3.19 -4.38
CA MET A 133 19.52 2.22 -3.47
C MET A 133 18.13 2.03 -4.08
N PRO A 134 17.76 0.81 -4.51
CA PRO A 134 16.44 0.63 -5.07
C PRO A 134 15.53 1.30 -4.06
N ALA A 135 14.73 2.27 -4.51
CA ALA A 135 13.65 2.77 -3.68
C ALA A 135 13.06 1.49 -3.08
N ILE A 136 12.99 1.39 -1.76
CA ILE A 136 12.41 0.18 -1.16
C ILE A 136 11.01 0.19 -1.72
N GLU A 137 10.78 -0.60 -2.77
CA GLU A 137 9.57 -0.63 -3.55
C GLU A 137 8.57 -1.28 -2.61
N ASN A 138 7.89 -0.42 -1.85
CA ASN A 138 6.89 -0.84 -0.91
C ASN A 138 5.68 -1.24 -1.73
N VAL A 139 5.44 -2.55 -1.82
CA VAL A 139 4.28 -3.12 -2.51
C VAL A 139 2.98 -2.43 -2.11
N GLY A 140 2.84 -2.04 -0.83
CA GLY A 140 1.66 -1.31 -0.36
C GLY A 140 1.50 0.08 -0.98
N ASP A 141 2.59 0.87 -1.04
CA ASP A 141 2.55 2.22 -1.64
C ASP A 141 2.32 2.14 -3.16
N MET A 142 2.95 1.17 -3.81
CA MET A 142 2.75 0.89 -5.23
C MET A 142 1.32 0.46 -5.53
N PHE A 143 0.70 -0.35 -4.67
CA PHE A 143 -0.67 -0.81 -4.83
C PHE A 143 -1.66 0.36 -4.72
N VAL A 144 -1.46 1.26 -3.75
CA VAL A 144 -2.27 2.49 -3.63
C VAL A 144 -2.11 3.38 -4.86
N GLN A 145 -0.88 3.53 -5.36
CA GLN A 145 -0.63 4.27 -6.60
C GLN A 145 -1.34 3.62 -7.80
N ALA A 146 -1.26 2.29 -7.93
CA ALA A 146 -1.87 1.55 -9.03
C ALA A 146 -3.38 1.74 -9.06
N ILE A 147 -4.07 1.65 -7.91
CA ILE A 147 -5.52 1.91 -7.79
C ILE A 147 -5.86 3.32 -8.28
N GLY A 148 -5.07 4.34 -7.90
CA GLY A 148 -5.32 5.72 -8.34
C GLY A 148 -5.17 5.94 -9.84
N LEU A 149 -4.55 5.01 -10.58
CA LEU A 149 -4.37 5.06 -12.03
C LEU A 149 -5.44 4.27 -12.80
N GLU A 150 -6.32 3.53 -12.12
CA GLU A 150 -7.35 2.68 -12.77
C GLU A 150 -8.53 3.47 -13.34
N ASP A 151 -8.84 4.61 -12.74
CA ASP A 151 -10.06 5.37 -13.02
C ASP A 151 -10.05 6.07 -14.39
N ASP A 152 -8.87 6.39 -14.93
CA ASP A 152 -8.72 7.05 -16.22
C ASP A 152 -8.21 6.07 -17.29
N SER A 153 -8.89 6.07 -18.43
CA SER A 153 -8.49 5.30 -19.62
C SER A 153 -7.09 5.69 -20.11
N THR A 154 -6.65 6.94 -19.88
CA THR A 154 -5.31 7.39 -20.28
C THR A 154 -4.20 6.82 -19.39
N THR A 155 -4.49 6.54 -18.11
CA THR A 155 -3.51 6.04 -17.13
C THR A 155 -3.58 4.53 -16.94
N GLN A 156 -4.52 3.85 -17.61
CA GLN A 156 -4.70 2.41 -17.49
C GLN A 156 -3.44 1.59 -17.83
N ALA A 157 -2.62 2.05 -18.78
CA ALA A 157 -1.35 1.39 -19.11
C ALA A 157 -0.34 1.49 -17.95
N ASP A 158 -0.30 2.63 -17.26
CA ASP A 158 0.57 2.83 -16.10
C ASP A 158 0.09 1.99 -14.91
N ALA A 159 -1.23 1.84 -14.72
CA ALA A 159 -1.80 0.96 -13.71
C ALA A 159 -1.36 -0.50 -13.92
N ILE A 160 -1.43 -1.00 -15.16
CA ILE A 160 -0.97 -2.36 -15.52
C ILE A 160 0.51 -2.51 -15.17
N HIS A 161 1.37 -1.57 -15.58
CA HIS A 161 2.79 -1.64 -15.26
C HIS A 161 3.07 -1.63 -13.75
N CYS A 162 2.30 -0.87 -12.96
CA CYS A 162 2.40 -0.88 -11.51
C CYS A 162 2.03 -2.25 -10.93
N TYR A 163 0.95 -2.87 -11.39
CA TYR A 163 0.54 -4.21 -10.94
C TYR A 163 1.52 -5.30 -11.36
N GLU A 164 2.01 -5.28 -12.59
CA GLU A 164 3.06 -6.19 -13.05
C GLU A 164 4.31 -6.08 -12.16
N ARG A 165 4.67 -4.85 -11.78
CA ARG A 165 5.81 -4.63 -10.90
C ARG A 165 5.56 -5.12 -9.48
N ILE A 166 4.36 -4.91 -8.94
CA ILE A 166 3.94 -5.49 -7.65
C ILE A 166 4.07 -7.01 -7.69
N LEU A 167 3.59 -7.65 -8.74
CA LEU A 167 3.61 -9.12 -8.88
C LEU A 167 5.01 -9.68 -9.13
N GLN A 168 5.95 -8.88 -9.64
CA GLN A 168 7.37 -9.25 -9.68
C GLN A 168 8.00 -9.28 -8.27
N LEU A 169 7.55 -8.43 -7.36
CA LEU A 169 8.06 -8.32 -5.99
C LEU A 169 7.35 -9.28 -5.03
N ASP A 170 6.05 -9.40 -5.18
CA ASP A 170 5.17 -10.30 -4.43
C ASP A 170 4.26 -11.08 -5.39
N PRO A 171 4.73 -12.23 -5.92
CA PRO A 171 3.97 -13.06 -6.85
C PRO A 171 2.68 -13.65 -6.27
N ARG A 172 2.43 -13.53 -4.95
CA ARG A 172 1.22 -14.04 -4.30
C ARG A 172 0.31 -12.90 -3.82
N HIS A 173 0.46 -11.69 -4.36
CA HIS A 173 -0.38 -10.56 -4.01
C HIS A 173 -1.78 -10.67 -4.67
N ALA A 174 -2.71 -11.36 -4.00
CA ALA A 174 -4.03 -11.70 -4.54
C ALA A 174 -4.80 -10.49 -5.07
N ALA A 175 -4.83 -9.36 -4.35
CA ALA A 175 -5.54 -8.16 -4.79
C ALA A 175 -4.95 -7.51 -6.05
N ALA A 176 -3.63 -7.64 -6.28
CA ALA A 176 -3.00 -7.12 -7.48
C ALA A 176 -3.34 -7.98 -8.70
N HIS A 177 -3.42 -9.31 -8.51
CA HIS A 177 -3.95 -10.20 -9.53
C HIS A 177 -5.42 -9.91 -9.87
N ILE A 178 -6.29 -9.65 -8.88
CA ILE A 178 -7.68 -9.27 -9.16
C ILE A 178 -7.73 -8.00 -10.02
N ASN A 179 -7.12 -6.92 -9.53
CA ASN A 179 -7.19 -5.63 -10.20
C ASN A 179 -6.59 -5.68 -11.62
N LEU A 180 -5.43 -6.34 -11.79
CA LEU A 180 -4.83 -6.55 -13.10
C LEU A 180 -5.73 -7.39 -14.01
N GLY A 181 -6.34 -8.45 -13.48
CA GLY A 181 -7.33 -9.26 -14.19
C GLY A 181 -8.53 -8.44 -14.66
N THR A 182 -9.03 -7.52 -13.83
CA THR A 182 -10.13 -6.60 -14.18
C THR A 182 -9.74 -5.65 -15.31
N LEU A 183 -8.52 -5.12 -15.31
CA LEU A 183 -8.02 -4.28 -16.40
C LEU A 183 -7.97 -5.04 -17.73
N TYR A 184 -7.49 -6.29 -17.73
CA TYR A 184 -7.53 -7.14 -18.93
C TYR A 184 -8.94 -7.52 -19.35
N TYR A 185 -9.82 -7.81 -18.40
CA TYR A 185 -11.23 -8.10 -18.67
C TYR A 185 -11.90 -6.92 -19.39
N ASN A 186 -11.69 -5.70 -18.90
CA ASN A 186 -12.23 -4.47 -19.51
C ASN A 186 -11.69 -4.23 -20.92
N ARG A 187 -10.48 -4.72 -21.24
CA ARG A 187 -9.88 -4.73 -22.58
C ARG A 187 -10.34 -5.91 -23.45
N GLN A 188 -11.23 -6.76 -22.95
CA GLN A 188 -11.69 -8.01 -23.59
C GLN A 188 -10.55 -9.03 -23.80
N GLU A 189 -9.45 -8.90 -23.08
CA GLU A 189 -8.33 -9.84 -23.06
C GLU A 189 -8.61 -10.98 -22.07
N PHE A 190 -9.68 -11.74 -22.35
CA PHE A 190 -10.26 -12.70 -21.41
C PHE A 190 -9.30 -13.81 -20.94
N ALA A 191 -8.37 -14.25 -21.79
CA ALA A 191 -7.38 -15.26 -21.41
C ALA A 191 -6.41 -14.74 -20.32
N ALA A 192 -5.98 -13.48 -20.43
CA ALA A 192 -5.12 -12.85 -19.42
C ALA A 192 -5.89 -12.57 -18.13
N ALA A 193 -7.15 -12.13 -18.24
CA ALA A 193 -8.04 -11.96 -17.09
C ALA A 193 -8.24 -13.28 -16.32
N GLU A 194 -8.58 -14.38 -17.01
CA GLU A 194 -8.75 -15.69 -16.39
C GLU A 194 -7.46 -16.15 -15.68
N LEU A 195 -6.30 -15.98 -16.32
CA LEU A 195 -5.01 -16.34 -15.74
C LEU A 195 -4.83 -15.66 -14.37
N HIS A 196 -5.03 -14.34 -14.32
CA HIS A 196 -4.83 -13.58 -13.08
C HIS A 196 -5.89 -13.88 -12.02
N TYR A 197 -7.17 -14.05 -12.38
CA TYR A 197 -8.17 -14.46 -11.40
C TYR A 197 -7.86 -15.83 -10.79
N ARG A 198 -7.34 -16.78 -11.57
CA ARG A 198 -6.87 -18.08 -11.04
C ARG A 198 -5.66 -17.93 -10.12
N GLN A 199 -4.70 -17.07 -10.47
CA GLN A 199 -3.56 -16.78 -9.60
C GLN A 199 -3.98 -16.10 -8.28
N ALA A 200 -4.98 -15.21 -8.32
CA ALA A 200 -5.55 -14.62 -7.11
C ALA A 200 -6.16 -15.68 -6.18
N ILE A 201 -6.90 -16.65 -6.75
CA ILE A 201 -7.50 -17.78 -6.01
C ILE A 201 -6.42 -18.71 -5.44
N GLU A 202 -5.34 -18.96 -6.17
CA GLU A 202 -4.21 -19.76 -5.68
C GLU A 202 -3.47 -19.05 -4.54
N ALA A 203 -3.35 -17.72 -4.63
CA ALA A 203 -2.79 -16.90 -3.57
C ALA A 203 -3.67 -16.89 -2.31
N ASP A 204 -4.98 -16.68 -2.47
CA ASP A 204 -5.98 -16.68 -1.41
C ASP A 204 -7.28 -17.39 -1.84
N SER A 205 -7.44 -18.64 -1.38
CA SER A 205 -8.59 -19.48 -1.68
C SER A 205 -9.89 -19.07 -0.97
N HIS A 206 -9.84 -18.08 -0.07
CA HIS A 206 -11.03 -17.54 0.59
C HIS A 206 -11.48 -16.21 -0.03
N TYR A 207 -10.83 -15.76 -1.10
CA TYR A 207 -11.14 -14.49 -1.73
C TYR A 207 -12.35 -14.60 -2.67
N ALA A 208 -13.55 -14.36 -2.12
CA ALA A 208 -14.81 -14.51 -2.85
C ALA A 208 -14.88 -13.72 -4.18
N LEU A 209 -14.27 -12.52 -4.22
CA LEU A 209 -14.19 -11.68 -5.42
C LEU A 209 -13.47 -12.39 -6.57
N GLY A 210 -12.37 -13.10 -6.30
CA GLY A 210 -11.64 -13.85 -7.33
C GLY A 210 -12.47 -14.94 -7.99
N TYR A 211 -13.29 -15.66 -7.23
CA TYR A 211 -14.23 -16.62 -7.79
C TYR A 211 -15.37 -15.96 -8.57
N PHE A 212 -15.85 -14.80 -8.11
CA PHE A 212 -16.87 -14.04 -8.83
C PHE A 212 -16.35 -13.55 -10.18
N ASP A 213 -15.17 -12.93 -10.22
CA ASP A 213 -14.57 -12.42 -11.45
C ASP A 213 -14.12 -13.53 -12.40
N LEU A 214 -13.64 -14.66 -11.86
CA LEU A 214 -13.44 -15.88 -12.65
C LEU A 214 -14.77 -16.34 -13.28
N GLY A 215 -15.87 -16.30 -12.52
CA GLY A 215 -17.20 -16.61 -13.06
C GLY A 215 -17.60 -15.69 -14.21
N ASN A 216 -17.32 -14.38 -14.09
CA ASN A 216 -17.63 -13.39 -15.13
C ASN A 216 -16.89 -13.71 -16.44
N VAL A 217 -15.58 -13.92 -16.39
CA VAL A 217 -14.79 -14.23 -17.59
C VAL A 217 -15.15 -15.59 -18.22
N LEU A 218 -15.51 -16.57 -17.41
CA LEU A 218 -16.00 -17.86 -17.89
C LEU A 218 -17.35 -17.75 -18.60
N ASP A 219 -18.25 -16.90 -18.10
CA ASP A 219 -19.55 -16.66 -18.74
C ASP A 219 -19.41 -15.91 -20.06
N GLU A 220 -18.54 -14.88 -20.13
CA GLU A 220 -18.24 -14.16 -21.39
C GLU A 220 -17.62 -15.07 -22.45
N THR A 221 -16.78 -16.02 -22.03
CA THR A 221 -16.17 -17.00 -22.94
C THR A 221 -17.05 -18.21 -23.24
N GLY A 222 -18.32 -18.21 -22.78
CA GLY A 222 -19.31 -19.24 -23.07
C GLY A 222 -19.18 -20.53 -22.25
N ARG A 223 -18.26 -20.59 -21.28
CA ARG A 223 -18.04 -21.72 -20.35
C ARG A 223 -19.01 -21.64 -19.16
N VAL A 224 -20.30 -21.53 -19.48
CA VAL A 224 -21.37 -21.21 -18.51
C VAL A 224 -21.43 -22.21 -17.35
N GLN A 225 -21.20 -23.50 -17.60
CA GLN A 225 -21.19 -24.52 -16.54
C GLN A 225 -20.08 -24.25 -15.50
N GLU A 226 -18.88 -23.90 -15.95
CA GLU A 226 -17.77 -23.56 -15.05
C GLU A 226 -18.03 -22.24 -14.32
N ALA A 227 -18.61 -21.25 -15.01
CA ALA A 227 -19.04 -20.01 -14.39
C ALA A 227 -20.01 -20.25 -13.22
N THR A 228 -20.98 -21.16 -13.38
CA THR A 228 -21.90 -21.49 -12.26
C THR A 228 -21.18 -22.08 -11.04
N GLN A 229 -20.11 -22.86 -11.23
CA GLN A 229 -19.33 -23.41 -10.12
C GLN A 229 -18.52 -22.32 -9.42
N ALA A 230 -17.92 -21.40 -10.19
CA ALA A 230 -17.19 -20.27 -9.66
C ALA A 230 -18.10 -19.35 -8.83
N TYR A 231 -19.26 -18.94 -9.36
CA TYR A 231 -20.22 -18.13 -8.62
C TYR A 231 -20.76 -18.84 -7.36
N GLN A 232 -21.02 -20.15 -7.42
CA GLN A 232 -21.43 -20.92 -6.23
C GLN A 232 -20.36 -20.89 -5.14
N THR A 233 -19.09 -20.94 -5.52
CA THR A 233 -17.96 -20.84 -4.59
C THR A 233 -17.84 -19.42 -4.01
N ALA A 234 -18.01 -18.38 -4.83
CA ALA A 234 -18.09 -17.00 -4.33
C ALA A 234 -19.21 -16.82 -3.29
N ILE A 235 -20.39 -17.40 -3.54
CA ILE A 235 -21.55 -17.35 -2.62
C ILE A 235 -21.31 -18.19 -1.36
N SER A 236 -20.62 -19.33 -1.44
CA SER A 236 -20.33 -20.14 -0.25
C SER A 236 -19.36 -19.43 0.70
N LEU A 237 -18.40 -18.68 0.14
CA LEU A 237 -17.46 -17.84 0.88
C LEU A 237 -18.12 -16.55 1.41
N ALA A 238 -19.00 -15.93 0.60
CA ALA A 238 -19.71 -14.71 0.95
C ALA A 238 -21.22 -14.82 0.62
N PRO A 239 -22.04 -15.39 1.52
CA PRO A 239 -23.48 -15.59 1.26
C PRO A 239 -24.30 -14.32 1.05
N THR A 240 -23.75 -13.15 1.41
CA THR A 240 -24.37 -11.84 1.21
C THR A 240 -23.91 -11.14 -0.07
N TYR A 241 -23.13 -11.80 -0.93
CA TYR A 241 -22.64 -11.21 -2.17
C TYR A 241 -23.76 -11.18 -3.24
N ALA A 242 -24.49 -10.07 -3.28
CA ALA A 242 -25.67 -9.91 -4.13
C ALA A 242 -25.35 -10.14 -5.62
N ASP A 243 -24.28 -9.54 -6.16
CA ASP A 243 -23.93 -9.63 -7.58
C ASP A 243 -23.64 -11.08 -8.02
N ALA A 244 -23.02 -11.88 -7.15
CA ALA A 244 -22.80 -13.30 -7.41
C ALA A 244 -24.13 -14.08 -7.51
N HIS A 245 -25.13 -13.73 -6.70
CA HIS A 245 -26.49 -14.28 -6.83
C HIS A 245 -27.16 -13.84 -8.14
N TYR A 246 -26.98 -12.58 -8.55
CA TYR A 246 -27.51 -12.05 -9.80
C TYR A 246 -26.93 -12.81 -11.01
N ASN A 247 -25.60 -12.88 -11.11
CA ASN A 247 -24.91 -13.54 -12.23
C ASN A 247 -25.14 -15.06 -12.27
N LEU A 248 -25.21 -15.72 -11.10
CA LEU A 248 -25.56 -17.14 -11.05
C LEU A 248 -27.00 -17.40 -11.52
N ALA A 249 -27.93 -16.49 -11.24
CA ALA A 249 -29.30 -16.63 -11.73
C ALA A 249 -29.35 -16.53 -13.27
N LEU A 250 -28.65 -15.55 -13.86
CA LEU A 250 -28.51 -15.42 -15.31
C LEU A 250 -27.86 -16.65 -15.94
N ALA A 251 -26.78 -17.16 -15.36
CA ALA A 251 -26.10 -18.36 -15.86
C ALA A 251 -27.05 -19.58 -15.84
N PHE A 252 -27.88 -19.74 -14.79
CA PHE A 252 -28.88 -20.81 -14.77
C PHE A 252 -29.99 -20.62 -15.81
N GLU A 253 -30.37 -19.39 -16.17
CA GLU A 253 -31.30 -19.16 -17.28
C GLU A 253 -30.69 -19.54 -18.63
N LYS A 254 -29.43 -19.18 -18.88
CA LYS A 254 -28.67 -19.61 -20.07
C LYS A 254 -28.65 -21.15 -20.18
N LEU A 255 -28.48 -21.84 -19.05
CA LEU A 255 -28.53 -23.30 -18.96
C LEU A 255 -29.95 -23.90 -18.97
N ARG A 256 -31.00 -23.09 -19.12
CA ARG A 256 -32.42 -23.51 -19.11
C ARG A 256 -32.82 -24.23 -17.81
N GLN A 257 -32.30 -23.77 -16.66
CA GLN A 257 -32.58 -24.28 -15.33
C GLN A 257 -33.37 -23.25 -14.47
N PRO A 258 -34.62 -22.92 -14.84
CA PRO A 258 -35.36 -21.78 -14.28
C PRO A 258 -35.62 -21.89 -12.77
N ARG A 259 -35.79 -23.11 -12.24
CA ARG A 259 -35.97 -23.32 -10.78
C ARG A 259 -34.76 -22.91 -9.96
N LYS A 260 -33.55 -23.20 -10.47
CA LYS A 260 -32.32 -22.79 -9.80
C LYS A 260 -32.15 -21.28 -9.93
N ALA A 261 -32.39 -20.71 -11.12
CA ALA A 261 -32.38 -19.27 -11.32
C ALA A 261 -33.33 -18.54 -10.34
N LEU A 262 -34.58 -19.00 -10.20
CA LEU A 262 -35.57 -18.44 -9.28
C LEU A 262 -35.09 -18.36 -7.83
N ARG A 263 -34.37 -19.38 -7.35
CA ARG A 263 -33.79 -19.37 -5.99
C ARG A 263 -32.81 -18.21 -5.83
N HIS A 264 -31.94 -18.00 -6.81
CA HIS A 264 -30.92 -16.95 -6.75
C HIS A 264 -31.50 -15.56 -7.02
N TRP A 265 -32.51 -15.42 -7.89
CA TRP A 265 -33.23 -14.16 -8.04
C TRP A 265 -33.90 -13.70 -6.75
N ARG A 266 -34.56 -14.62 -6.03
CA ARG A 266 -35.15 -14.31 -4.72
C ARG A 266 -34.10 -13.93 -3.68
N ALA A 267 -32.94 -14.59 -3.69
CA ALA A 267 -31.84 -14.24 -2.81
C ALA A 267 -31.28 -12.84 -3.13
N TYR A 268 -31.08 -12.53 -4.42
CA TYR A 268 -30.63 -11.21 -4.87
C TYR A 268 -31.56 -10.09 -4.40
N ILE A 269 -32.87 -10.19 -4.64
CA ILE A 269 -33.83 -9.16 -4.18
C ILE A 269 -33.84 -9.00 -2.66
N LYS A 270 -33.60 -10.08 -1.90
CA LYS A 270 -33.52 -10.00 -0.45
C LYS A 270 -32.30 -9.19 0.01
N LEU A 271 -31.19 -9.30 -0.72
CA LEU A 271 -29.92 -8.61 -0.43
C LEU A 271 -29.92 -7.17 -0.97
N ASP A 272 -30.46 -6.95 -2.16
CA ASP A 272 -30.56 -5.67 -2.83
C ASP A 272 -32.00 -5.38 -3.26
N ARG A 273 -32.65 -4.49 -2.51
CA ARG A 273 -34.09 -4.20 -2.63
C ARG A 273 -34.39 -2.95 -3.45
N SER A 274 -33.40 -2.13 -3.76
CA SER A 274 -33.60 -0.77 -4.26
C SER A 274 -32.79 -0.41 -5.50
N SER A 275 -31.82 -1.24 -5.88
CA SER A 275 -31.05 -1.03 -7.11
C SER A 275 -31.93 -1.14 -8.36
N PRO A 276 -31.60 -0.47 -9.48
CA PRO A 276 -32.27 -0.70 -10.77
C PRO A 276 -32.33 -2.17 -11.19
N TRP A 277 -31.31 -2.95 -10.84
CA TRP A 277 -31.21 -4.38 -11.08
C TRP A 277 -32.24 -5.21 -10.27
N SER A 278 -32.76 -4.68 -9.15
CA SER A 278 -33.84 -5.33 -8.38
C SER A 278 -35.15 -5.43 -9.16
N THR A 279 -35.46 -4.42 -9.98
CA THR A 279 -36.60 -4.43 -10.90
C THR A 279 -36.43 -5.50 -11.97
N HIS A 280 -35.22 -5.64 -12.52
CA HIS A 280 -34.91 -6.70 -13.46
C HIS A 280 -35.14 -8.08 -12.83
N ALA A 281 -34.55 -8.32 -11.66
CA ALA A 281 -34.72 -9.58 -10.94
C ALA A 281 -36.20 -9.87 -10.62
N ALA A 282 -36.98 -8.87 -10.21
CA ALA A 282 -38.42 -9.02 -9.94
C ALA A 282 -39.19 -9.46 -11.19
N ASN A 283 -38.89 -8.84 -12.34
CA ASN A 283 -39.48 -9.21 -13.62
C ASN A 283 -39.10 -10.64 -14.02
N GLN A 284 -37.84 -11.05 -13.80
CA GLN A 284 -37.41 -12.43 -14.07
C GLN A 284 -38.15 -13.45 -13.20
N ILE A 285 -38.34 -13.15 -11.91
CA ILE A 285 -39.14 -14.00 -11.01
C ILE A 285 -40.56 -14.15 -11.53
N GLN A 286 -41.23 -13.05 -11.91
CA GLN A 286 -42.59 -13.11 -12.45
C GLN A 286 -42.65 -13.93 -13.74
N ARG A 287 -41.70 -13.71 -14.66
CA ARG A 287 -41.60 -14.46 -15.91
C ARG A 287 -41.46 -15.96 -15.67
N ILE A 288 -40.52 -16.37 -14.80
CA ILE A 288 -40.29 -17.79 -14.49
C ILE A 288 -41.56 -18.41 -13.89
N LEU A 289 -42.20 -17.75 -12.93
CA LEU A 289 -43.41 -18.25 -12.28
C LEU A 289 -44.60 -18.34 -13.23
N ALA A 290 -44.73 -17.42 -14.19
CA ALA A 290 -45.78 -17.47 -15.21
C ALA A 290 -45.58 -18.61 -16.21
N THR A 291 -44.32 -18.99 -16.48
CA THR A 291 -43.99 -20.08 -17.42
C THR A 291 -44.00 -21.48 -16.79
N GLU A 292 -43.91 -21.59 -15.46
CA GLU A 292 -44.06 -22.88 -14.80
C GLU A 292 -45.54 -23.29 -14.75
N PRO A 293 -45.92 -24.49 -15.25
CA PRO A 293 -47.27 -24.99 -15.04
C PRO A 293 -47.46 -25.19 -13.52
N LEU A 294 -48.31 -24.35 -12.92
CA LEU A 294 -48.71 -24.45 -11.52
C LEU A 294 -49.34 -25.83 -11.27
N LYS A 295 -48.53 -26.80 -10.83
CA LYS A 295 -49.04 -28.08 -10.36
C LYS A 295 -49.45 -27.88 -8.90
N VAL A 296 -50.74 -27.74 -8.66
CA VAL A 296 -51.29 -27.68 -7.29
C VAL A 296 -50.96 -29.00 -6.59
N VAL A 297 -50.01 -28.95 -5.65
CA VAL A 297 -49.71 -30.09 -4.78
C VAL A 297 -50.45 -29.87 -3.47
N PHE A 298 -51.61 -30.51 -3.32
CA PHE A 298 -52.28 -30.57 -2.04
C PHE A 298 -51.42 -31.39 -1.07
N ARG A 299 -50.84 -30.74 -0.07
CA ARG A 299 -50.23 -31.42 1.07
C ARG A 299 -51.38 -31.89 1.97
N ARG A 300 -51.73 -33.19 1.92
CA ARG A 300 -52.60 -33.78 2.95
C ARG A 300 -51.87 -33.64 4.29
N MET A 301 -52.39 -32.81 5.18
CA MET A 301 -51.98 -32.83 6.59
C MET A 301 -52.38 -34.19 7.15
N ALA A 302 -51.39 -34.99 7.56
CA ALA A 302 -51.63 -36.19 8.33
C ALA A 302 -52.26 -35.78 9.67
N ARG A 303 -53.40 -36.41 10.00
CA ARG A 303 -54.06 -36.29 11.31
C ARG A 303 -53.25 -37.03 12.37
#